data_AF-A0A7K4X2F2-F1
#
_entry.id   AF-A0A7K4X2F2-F1
#
_cell.length_a   1.000
_cell.length_b   1.000
_cell.length_c   1.000
_cell.angle_alpha   90.00
_cell.angle_beta   90.00
_cell.angle_gamma   90.00
#
_symmetry.space_group_name_H-M   'P 1'
#
loop_
_entity.id
_entity.type
_entity.pdbx_description
1 polymer ?
#
loop_
_entity_poly.entity_id
_entity_poly.type
_entity_poly.pdbx_seq_one_letter_code
_entity_poly.pdbx_strand_id
1 'polypeptide(L)'
;WMCCPKGWKRFQNSCYFLSPDKMSWADSEQNCTGMGSHLVVINSEEEQQIKQASRGGNFYIGLRAEIKDQWQWVDKTPYNVTA
;
A
#
# COMPACT_ATOMS: atom_id res chain seq x y z
N TRP A 1 12.49 4.26 18.55
CA TRP A 1 11.03 4.48 18.70
C TRP A 1 10.33 3.59 17.70
N MET A 2 9.60 2.55 18.14
CA MET A 2 9.08 1.47 17.27
C MET A 2 7.54 1.33 17.33
N CYS A 3 6.80 2.40 17.63
CA CYS A 3 5.35 2.35 17.73
C CYS A 3 4.70 2.92 16.48
N CYS A 4 3.85 2.13 15.82
CA CYS A 4 2.95 2.63 14.79
C CYS A 4 1.81 3.43 15.41
N PRO A 5 1.20 4.37 14.68
CA PRO A 5 0.03 5.11 15.15
C PRO A 5 -1.13 4.17 15.49
N LYS A 6 -2.04 4.61 16.36
CA LYS A 6 -3.20 3.81 16.76
C LYS A 6 -4.06 3.48 15.53
N GLY A 7 -4.39 2.20 15.34
CA GLY A 7 -5.13 1.72 14.15
C GLY A 7 -4.23 1.24 13.00
N TRP A 8 -2.91 1.42 13.10
CA TRP A 8 -1.95 0.91 12.13
C TRP A 8 -1.38 -0.43 12.59
N LYS A 9 -1.22 -1.35 11.65
CA LYS A 9 -0.53 -2.63 11.87
C LYS A 9 0.95 -2.47 11.57
N ARG A 10 1.80 -2.80 12.55
CA ARG A 10 3.23 -2.92 12.30
C ARG A 10 3.50 -4.23 11.57
N PHE A 11 4.23 -4.15 10.48
CA PHE A 11 4.78 -5.33 9.83
C PHE A 11 6.23 -5.03 9.43
N GLN A 12 7.14 -5.85 9.94
CA GLN A 12 8.58 -5.59 9.90
C GLN A 12 8.96 -4.18 10.39
N ASN A 13 9.56 -3.37 9.50
CA ASN A 13 10.05 -2.03 9.78
C ASN A 13 9.08 -0.92 9.33
N SER A 14 7.89 -1.31 8.88
CA SER A 14 6.88 -0.42 8.30
C SER A 14 5.55 -0.49 9.05
N CYS A 15 4.75 0.57 8.91
CA CYS A 15 3.41 0.67 9.47
C CYS A 15 2.39 0.69 8.33
N TYR A 16 1.36 -0.15 8.45
CA TYR A 16 0.34 -0.33 7.43
C TYR A 16 -1.03 0.01 7.98
N PHE A 17 -1.79 0.80 7.22
CA PHE A 17 -3.16 1.14 7.54
C PHE A 17 -4.09 0.53 6.50
N LEU A 18 -5.09 -0.23 6.96
CA LEU A 18 -6.15 -0.72 6.10
C LEU A 18 -7.36 0.17 6.32
N SER A 19 -7.66 1.02 5.34
CA SER A 19 -8.88 1.81 5.37
C SER A 19 -10.10 0.90 5.21
N PRO A 20 -11.12 1.00 6.08
CA PRO A 20 -12.38 0.29 5.91
C PRO A 20 -13.27 0.89 4.81
N ASP A 21 -12.94 2.10 4.35
CA ASP A 21 -13.76 2.86 3.39
C ASP A 21 -13.51 2.42 1.95
N LYS A 22 -14.59 2.30 1.18
CA LYS A 22 -14.54 2.02 -0.26
C LYS A 22 -14.47 3.33 -1.03
N MET A 23 -13.25 3.77 -1.34
CA MET A 23 -12.99 5.00 -2.10
C MET A 23 -12.37 4.64 -3.46
N SER A 24 -12.32 5.57 -4.42
CA SER A 24 -11.57 5.34 -5.66
C SER A 24 -10.07 5.22 -5.38
N TRP A 25 -9.28 4.73 -6.34
CA TRP A 25 -7.83 4.66 -6.19
C TRP A 25 -7.22 6.03 -5.89
N ALA A 26 -7.65 7.07 -6.63
CA ALA A 26 -7.16 8.43 -6.47
C ALA A 26 -7.55 9.04 -5.10
N ASP A 27 -8.79 8.82 -4.67
CA ASP A 27 -9.24 9.30 -3.34
C ASP A 27 -8.49 8.56 -2.22
N SER A 28 -8.22 7.27 -2.40
CA SER A 28 -7.46 6.47 -1.44
C SER A 28 -6.01 6.97 -1.32
N GLU A 29 -5.37 7.30 -2.44
CA GLU A 29 -4.04 7.92 -2.46
C GLU A 29 -4.07 9.30 -1.79
N GLN A 30 -5.07 10.13 -2.08
CA GLN A 30 -5.21 11.44 -1.46
C GLN A 30 -5.43 11.35 0.05
N ASN A 31 -6.19 10.35 0.52
CA ASN A 31 -6.40 10.11 1.94
C ASN A 31 -5.10 9.65 2.62
N CYS A 32 -4.40 8.67 2.04
CA CYS A 32 -3.11 8.22 2.55
C CYS A 32 -2.09 9.37 2.62
N THR A 33 -1.98 10.17 1.56
CA THR A 33 -1.07 11.33 1.53
C THR A 33 -1.46 12.40 2.55
N GLY A 34 -2.76 12.63 2.77
CA GLY A 34 -3.27 13.48 3.84
C GLY A 34 -2.91 12.98 5.25
N MET A 35 -2.74 11.67 5.43
CA MET A 35 -2.26 11.05 6.67
C MET A 35 -0.72 11.06 6.79
N GLY A 36 0.00 11.62 5.82
CA GLY A 36 1.46 11.60 5.77
C GLY A 36 2.05 10.25 5.35
N SER A 37 1.28 9.44 4.62
CA SER A 37 1.70 8.14 4.10
C SER A 37 1.39 7.97 2.61
N HIS A 38 1.67 6.78 2.07
CA HIS A 38 1.31 6.43 0.70
C HIS A 38 0.51 5.12 0.68
N LEU A 39 -0.14 4.83 -0.44
CA LEU A 39 -0.74 3.51 -0.67
C LEU A 39 0.33 2.43 -0.58
N VAL A 40 -0.05 1.25 -0.10
CA VAL A 40 0.90 0.17 0.17
C VAL A 40 1.66 -0.25 -1.09
N VAL A 41 2.97 -0.31 -0.95
CA VAL A 41 3.89 -0.87 -1.93
C VAL A 41 4.24 -2.29 -1.50
N ILE A 42 4.16 -3.24 -2.41
CA ILE A 42 4.42 -4.65 -2.13
C ILE A 42 5.66 -5.06 -2.92
N ASN A 43 6.82 -5.03 -2.26
CA ASN A 43 8.12 -5.37 -2.83
C ASN A 43 8.66 -6.71 -2.29
N SER A 44 7.94 -7.35 -1.38
CA SER A 44 8.36 -8.62 -0.75
C SER A 44 7.21 -9.62 -0.64
N GLU A 45 7.54 -10.92 -0.63
CA GLU A 45 6.55 -11.98 -0.39
C GLU A 45 5.95 -11.85 1.01
N GLU A 46 6.74 -11.38 1.98
CA GLU A 46 6.28 -11.09 3.33
C GLU A 46 5.21 -10.00 3.34
N GLU A 47 5.35 -8.92 2.55
CA GLU A 47 4.32 -7.89 2.41
C GLU A 47 3.05 -8.42 1.73
N GLN A 48 3.13 -9.50 0.95
CA GLN A 48 1.91 -10.14 0.44
C GLN A 48 1.05 -10.75 1.55
N GLN A 49 1.59 -11.01 2.74
CA GLN A 49 0.79 -11.44 3.90
C GLN A 49 -0.20 -10.36 4.35
N ILE A 50 0.04 -9.08 4.03
CA ILE A 50 -0.95 -8.01 4.27
C ILE A 50 -2.23 -8.26 3.47
N LYS A 51 -2.13 -8.90 2.29
CA LYS A 51 -3.31 -9.33 1.53
C LYS A 51 -4.15 -10.31 2.34
N GLN A 52 -3.55 -11.24 3.08
CA GLN A 52 -4.29 -12.13 3.97
C GLN A 52 -4.91 -11.37 5.15
N ALA A 53 -4.21 -10.34 5.66
CA ALA A 53 -4.71 -9.48 6.73
C ALA A 53 -5.97 -8.68 6.35
N SER A 54 -6.26 -8.53 5.06
CA SER A 54 -7.47 -7.91 4.52
C SER A 54 -8.72 -8.80 4.60
N ARG A 55 -8.59 -10.07 5.02
CA ARG A 55 -9.68 -11.06 5.13
C ARG A 55 -10.48 -11.24 3.82
N GLY A 56 -9.84 -11.10 2.67
CA GLY A 56 -10.47 -11.27 1.35
C GLY A 56 -11.25 -10.05 0.86
N GLY A 57 -11.07 -8.89 1.49
CA GLY A 57 -11.56 -7.62 0.95
C GLY A 57 -10.72 -7.14 -0.24
N ASN A 58 -11.36 -6.47 -1.19
CA ASN A 58 -10.64 -5.74 -2.24
C ASN A 58 -10.11 -4.42 -1.65
N PHE A 59 -8.82 -4.17 -1.79
CA PHE A 59 -8.18 -2.91 -1.38
C PHE A 59 -7.29 -2.41 -2.51
N TYR A 60 -7.19 -1.10 -2.63
CA TYR A 60 -6.25 -0.46 -3.54
C TYR A 60 -4.83 -0.53 -2.97
N ILE A 61 -3.89 -0.83 -3.85
CA ILE A 61 -2.45 -0.78 -3.57
C ILE A 61 -1.82 0.35 -4.37
N GLY A 62 -0.62 0.77 -4.00
CA GLY A 62 0.11 1.87 -4.62
C GLY A 62 0.68 1.55 -6.00
N LEU A 63 0.18 0.52 -6.67
CA LEU A 63 0.60 0.12 -8.00
C LEU A 63 -0.26 0.87 -9.02
N ARG A 64 0.39 1.70 -9.85
CA ARG A 64 -0.28 2.47 -10.90
C ARG A 64 0.31 2.13 -12.26
N ALA A 65 -0.57 1.97 -13.25
CA ALA A 65 -0.16 1.90 -14.65
C ALA A 65 -0.01 3.33 -15.20
N GLU A 66 1.16 3.66 -15.73
CA GLU A 66 1.36 4.87 -16.52
C GLU A 66 0.95 4.66 -17.98
N ILE A 67 0.76 5.78 -18.70
CA ILE A 67 0.27 5.88 -20.09
C ILE A 67 1.10 5.04 -21.09
N LYS A 68 2.31 4.62 -20.73
CA LYS A 68 3.22 3.83 -21.58
C LYS A 68 3.29 2.34 -21.22
N ASP A 69 2.25 1.78 -20.61
CA ASP A 69 2.20 0.38 -20.13
C ASP A 69 3.31 0.03 -19.12
N GLN A 70 3.84 1.04 -18.42
CA GLN A 70 4.82 0.85 -17.37
C GLN A 70 4.14 0.93 -16.01
N TRP A 71 4.31 -0.11 -15.21
CA TRP A 71 3.86 -0.14 -13.82
C TRP A 71 4.86 0.60 -12.94
N GLN A 72 4.37 1.51 -12.12
CA GLN A 72 5.16 2.23 -11.13
C GLN A 72 4.48 2.22 -9.77
N TRP A 73 5.28 2.10 -8.73
CA TRP A 73 4.85 2.27 -7.36
C TRP A 73 4.84 3.76 -6.99
N VAL A 74 3.90 4.14 -6.12
CA VAL A 74 3.76 5.52 -5.59
C VAL A 74 5.01 6.03 -4.85
N ASP A 75 5.88 5.14 -4.38
CA ASP A 75 7.16 5.49 -3.73
C ASP A 75 8.34 5.63 -4.72
N LYS A 76 8.07 5.51 -6.02
CA LYS A 76 9.05 5.51 -7.13
C LYS A 76 9.99 4.29 -7.12
N THR A 77 9.69 3.25 -6.36
CA THR A 77 10.44 1.99 -6.49
C THR A 77 10.15 1.35 -7.85
N PRO A 78 11.18 0.84 -8.55
CA PRO A 78 10.98 0.17 -9.82
C PRO A 78 10.19 -1.12 -9.60
N TYR A 79 9.17 -1.34 -10.43
CA TYR A 79 8.43 -2.60 -10.44
C TYR A 79 9.35 -3.71 -10.99
N ASN A 80 9.95 -4.51 -10.11
CA ASN A 80 10.69 -5.71 -10.51
C ASN A 80 9.70 -6.85 -10.74
N VAL A 81 9.59 -7.30 -12.00
CA VAL A 81 8.72 -8.41 -12.43
C VAL A 81 9.25 -9.78 -11.97
N THR A 82 10.43 -9.83 -11.36
CA THR A 82 11.09 -11.04 -10.88
C THR A 82 10.98 -11.15 -9.36
N ALA A 83 9.92 -11.83 -8.90
CA ALA A 83 9.91 -12.56 -7.64
C ALA A 83 10.06 -14.06 -7.97
#